data_AF-X1GU25-F1
#
_entry.id   AF-X1GU25-F1
#
_cell.length_a   1.000
_cell.length_b   1.000
_cell.length_c   1.000
_cell.angle_alpha   90.00
_cell.angle_beta   90.00
_cell.angle_gamma   90.00
#
_symmetry.space_group_name_H-M   'P 1'
#
loop_
_entity.id
_entity.type
_entity.pdbx_description
1 polymer ?
#
loop_
_entity_poly.entity_id
_entity_poly.type
_entity_poly.pdbx_seq_one_letter_code
_entity_poly.pdbx_strand_id
1 'polypeptide(L)'
;MNNMEKSQNKIAVDVVLLPPDEIMYKVIEVNQALLKTFDKKIVLNKQNCFPHISLAMGCIKKDDIPKIGTILKDITENSSLIILTISDIRAETIPTGKKVVGFEIEKTRDLQLFHETIMNKLSLYFTYNVAGVEIDQRLVNKAQEFGLECQKGS
;
A
#
# COMPACT_ATOMS: atom_id res chain seq x y z
N MET A 1 1.54 18.58 37.23
CA MET A 1 2.42 19.04 36.14
C MET A 1 2.28 18.05 34.99
N ASN A 2 2.14 18.58 33.78
CA ASN A 2 1.43 17.97 32.65
C ASN A 2 2.11 16.70 32.09
N ASN A 3 1.45 15.55 32.24
CA ASN A 3 1.71 14.34 31.44
C ASN A 3 1.03 14.46 30.06
N MET A 4 1.41 15.48 29.31
CA MET A 4 0.87 15.74 27.98
C MET A 4 2.01 16.01 27.00
N GLU A 5 2.99 15.09 26.95
CA GLU A 5 4.07 15.14 25.95
C GLU A 5 4.14 13.85 25.12
N LYS A 6 4.14 14.07 23.79
CA LYS A 6 4.42 13.16 22.67
C LYS A 6 3.32 12.20 22.21
N SER A 7 2.24 12.75 21.66
CA SER A 7 1.35 12.02 20.72
C SER A 7 1.37 12.57 19.28
N GLN A 8 2.29 13.49 18.92
CA GLN A 8 2.09 14.32 17.71
C GLN A 8 3.05 14.10 16.52
N ASN A 9 3.93 13.10 16.53
CA ASN A 9 4.87 12.91 15.40
C ASN A 9 4.65 11.60 14.65
N LYS A 10 3.38 11.22 14.43
CA LYS A 10 3.02 10.08 13.59
C LYS A 10 2.59 10.55 12.21
N ILE A 11 2.99 9.82 11.18
CA ILE A 11 2.61 10.07 9.81
C ILE A 11 2.11 8.77 9.17
N ALA A 12 1.12 8.89 8.28
CA ALA A 12 0.75 7.80 7.41
C ALA A 12 1.79 7.67 6.30
N VAL A 13 2.20 6.44 6.02
CA VAL A 13 3.15 6.11 4.95
C VAL A 13 2.58 4.99 4.08
N ASP A 14 2.94 5.06 2.80
CA ASP A 14 2.73 3.99 1.83
C ASP A 14 4.09 3.65 1.20
N VAL A 15 4.48 2.39 1.28
CA VAL A 15 5.67 1.83 0.64
C VAL A 15 5.21 1.18 -0.65
N VAL A 16 5.75 1.66 -1.78
CA VAL A 16 5.23 1.33 -3.11
C VAL A 16 6.34 0.88 -4.05
N LEU A 17 5.97 0.06 -5.05
CA LEU A 17 6.79 -0.13 -6.26
C LEU A 17 6.39 0.90 -7.31
N LEU A 18 7.39 1.55 -7.88
CA LEU A 18 7.23 2.44 -9.02
C LEU A 18 7.49 1.65 -10.31
N PRO A 19 6.51 1.58 -11.22
CA PRO A 19 6.75 1.04 -12.55
C PRO A 19 7.80 1.87 -13.30
N PRO A 20 8.56 1.27 -14.23
CA PRO A 20 9.39 2.02 -15.16
C PRO A 20 8.59 3.07 -15.92
N ASP A 21 9.24 4.16 -16.34
CA ASP A 21 8.59 5.29 -17.00
C ASP A 21 7.71 4.88 -18.18
N GLU A 22 8.18 3.96 -19.03
CA GLU A 22 7.44 3.47 -20.19
C GLU A 22 6.09 2.84 -19.79
N ILE A 23 6.09 2.01 -18.75
CA ILE A 23 4.88 1.36 -18.23
C ILE A 23 3.97 2.40 -17.58
N MET A 24 4.56 3.36 -16.86
CA MET A 24 3.81 4.45 -16.25
C MET A 24 3.04 5.28 -17.29
N TYR A 25 3.66 5.61 -18.42
CA TYR A 25 3.01 6.32 -19.52
C TYR A 25 1.85 5.50 -20.12
N LYS A 26 2.07 4.21 -20.37
CA LYS A 26 1.02 3.31 -20.89
C LYS A 26 -0.17 3.22 -19.94
N VAL A 27 0.08 3.09 -18.64
CA VAL A 27 -0.96 3.06 -17.61
C VAL A 27 -1.74 4.37 -17.55
N ILE A 28 -1.06 5.51 -17.66
CA ILE A 28 -1.72 6.82 -17.72
C ILE A 28 -2.59 6.92 -18.97
N GLU A 29 -2.09 6.53 -20.15
CA GLU A 29 -2.84 6.55 -21.40
C GLU A 29 -4.14 5.74 -21.31
N VAL A 30 -4.04 4.50 -20.81
CA VAL A 30 -5.20 3.63 -20.60
C VAL A 30 -6.17 4.24 -19.59
N ASN A 31 -5.68 4.80 -18.47
CA ASN A 31 -6.53 5.51 -17.52
C ASN A 31 -7.30 6.66 -18.19
N GLN A 32 -6.62 7.48 -19.00
CA GLN A 32 -7.22 8.58 -19.76
C GLN A 32 -8.28 8.10 -20.78
N ALA A 33 -8.05 6.97 -21.46
CA ALA A 33 -9.04 6.37 -22.34
C ALA A 33 -10.28 5.91 -21.55
N LEU A 34 -10.07 5.24 -20.42
CA LEU A 34 -11.14 4.84 -19.51
C LEU A 34 -11.84 6.05 -18.88
N LEU A 35 -11.19 7.22 -18.81
CA LEU A 35 -11.80 8.48 -18.36
C LEU A 35 -12.98 8.95 -19.22
N LYS A 36 -13.19 8.37 -20.40
CA LYS A 36 -14.36 8.68 -21.24
C LYS A 36 -15.64 7.92 -20.86
N THR A 37 -15.53 6.83 -20.10
CA THR A 37 -16.65 5.87 -19.93
C THR A 37 -17.38 5.92 -18.57
N PHE A 38 -16.70 6.24 -17.47
CA PHE A 38 -17.26 6.41 -16.10
C PHE A 38 -17.31 7.89 -15.60
N ASP A 39 -18.16 8.24 -14.63
CA ASP A 39 -18.37 9.67 -14.28
C ASP A 39 -17.59 10.21 -13.06
N LYS A 40 -16.93 9.34 -12.27
CA LYS A 40 -16.18 9.73 -11.06
C LYS A 40 -14.86 9.00 -11.00
N LYS A 41 -13.72 9.70 -11.20
CA LYS A 41 -12.47 8.99 -11.51
C LYS A 41 -11.21 9.57 -10.90
N ILE A 42 -10.34 8.64 -10.52
CA ILE A 42 -8.93 8.87 -10.27
C ILE A 42 -8.27 9.16 -11.62
N VAL A 43 -7.68 10.35 -11.74
CA VAL A 43 -6.94 10.79 -12.93
C VAL A 43 -5.45 10.56 -12.65
N LEU A 44 -4.90 9.50 -13.24
CA LEU A 44 -3.47 9.19 -13.06
C LEU A 44 -2.62 10.22 -13.80
N ASN A 45 -1.56 10.68 -13.14
CA ASN A 45 -0.57 11.62 -13.69
C ASN A 45 0.75 11.51 -12.91
N LYS A 46 1.79 12.16 -13.41
CA LYS A 46 3.14 12.13 -12.82
C LYS A 46 3.38 13.23 -11.77
N GLN A 47 2.35 13.81 -11.16
CA GLN A 47 2.53 14.87 -10.17
C GLN A 47 1.77 14.59 -8.87
N ASN A 48 0.51 14.20 -8.99
CA ASN A 48 -0.44 14.14 -7.89
C ASN A 48 -1.08 12.75 -7.75
N CYS A 49 -0.98 11.87 -8.76
CA CYS A 49 -1.56 10.54 -8.72
C CYS A 49 -0.75 9.56 -9.57
N PHE A 50 0.45 9.23 -9.08
CA PHE A 50 1.40 8.37 -9.77
C PHE A 50 0.86 6.93 -9.85
N PRO A 51 0.96 6.27 -11.00
CA PRO A 51 0.81 4.83 -11.07
C PRO A 51 1.86 4.15 -10.17
N HIS A 52 1.39 3.38 -9.20
CA HIS A 52 2.22 2.65 -8.25
C HIS A 52 1.52 1.37 -7.81
N ILE A 53 2.28 0.46 -7.22
CA ILE A 53 1.78 -0.77 -6.61
C ILE A 53 2.09 -0.67 -5.12
N SER A 54 1.07 -0.50 -4.28
CA SER A 54 1.25 -0.45 -2.83
C SER A 54 1.67 -1.81 -2.30
N LEU A 55 2.70 -1.82 -1.47
CA LEU A 55 3.20 -3.01 -0.78
C LEU A 55 2.87 -2.96 0.71
N ALA A 56 3.03 -1.82 1.36
CA ALA A 56 2.77 -1.72 2.79
C ALA A 56 2.30 -0.32 3.17
N MET A 57 1.19 -0.25 3.90
CA MET A 57 0.63 1.00 4.39
C MET A 57 0.51 0.95 5.92
N GLY A 58 0.85 2.04 6.59
CA GLY A 58 0.76 2.11 8.04
C GLY A 58 1.03 3.49 8.61
N CYS A 59 0.87 3.65 9.92
CA CYS A 59 1.28 4.88 10.62
C CYS A 59 2.57 4.63 11.38
N ILE A 60 3.60 5.43 11.10
CA ILE A 60 4.92 5.35 11.75
C ILE A 60 5.21 6.63 12.53
N LYS A 61 6.20 6.59 13.44
CA LYS A 61 6.78 7.82 13.97
C LYS A 61 7.70 8.42 12.92
N LYS A 62 7.63 9.75 12.71
CA LYS A 62 8.48 10.46 11.74
C LYS A 62 9.98 10.25 12.00
N ASP A 63 10.36 10.10 13.26
CA ASP A 63 11.76 9.88 13.67
C ASP A 63 12.30 8.50 13.23
N ASP A 64 11.42 7.55 12.87
CA ASP A 64 11.80 6.22 12.39
C ASP A 64 11.99 6.17 10.86
N ILE A 65 11.69 7.25 10.11
CA ILE A 65 11.87 7.31 8.65
C ILE A 65 13.29 6.91 8.20
N PRO A 66 14.38 7.44 8.80
CA PRO A 66 15.73 7.06 8.36
C PRO A 66 16.01 5.56 8.53
N LYS A 67 15.53 4.96 9.62
CA LYS A 67 15.70 3.51 9.90
C LYS A 67 14.92 2.66 8.90
N ILE A 68 13.68 3.06 8.63
CA ILE A 68 12.85 2.41 7.61
C ILE A 68 13.52 2.51 6.24
N GLY A 69 14.09 3.67 5.91
CA GLY A 69 14.89 3.86 4.69
C GLY A 69 16.05 2.88 4.58
N THR A 70 16.83 2.68 5.64
CA THR A 70 17.90 1.67 5.69
C THR A 70 17.36 0.25 5.49
N ILE A 71 16.29 -0.11 6.19
CA ILE A 71 15.67 -1.44 6.06
C ILE A 71 15.21 -1.70 4.62
N LEU A 72 14.54 -0.73 4.00
CA LEU A 72 14.07 -0.86 2.61
C LEU A 72 15.25 -0.99 1.65
N LYS A 73 16.31 -0.20 1.86
CA LYS A 73 17.55 -0.31 1.08
C LYS A 73 18.16 -1.71 1.20
N ASP A 74 18.33 -2.22 2.41
CA ASP A 74 18.88 -3.56 2.65
C ASP A 74 18.02 -4.65 1.97
N ILE A 75 16.69 -4.54 2.04
CA ILE A 75 15.78 -5.46 1.34
C ILE A 75 16.02 -5.40 -0.17
N THR A 76 16.10 -4.21 -0.75
CA THR A 76 16.27 -4.04 -2.21
C THR A 76 17.64 -4.53 -2.69
N GLU A 77 18.71 -4.32 -1.92
CA GLU A 77 20.06 -4.77 -2.27
C GLU A 77 20.20 -6.30 -2.22
N ASN A 78 19.38 -6.98 -1.41
CA ASN A 78 19.37 -8.43 -1.27
C ASN A 78 18.24 -9.11 -2.06
N SER A 79 17.42 -8.35 -2.77
CA SER A 79 16.34 -8.90 -3.60
C SER A 79 16.80 -9.13 -5.04
N SER A 80 16.37 -10.25 -5.64
CA SER A 80 16.50 -10.45 -7.07
C SER A 80 15.54 -9.54 -7.84
N LEU A 81 15.81 -9.35 -9.13
CA LEU A 81 14.91 -8.64 -10.03
C LEU A 81 13.52 -9.27 -9.99
N ILE A 82 12.50 -8.49 -9.64
CA ILE A 82 11.11 -8.93 -9.63
C ILE A 82 10.49 -8.57 -10.98
N ILE A 83 10.03 -9.58 -11.71
CA ILE A 83 9.29 -9.41 -12.96
C ILE A 83 7.80 -9.37 -12.61
N LEU A 84 7.13 -8.30 -13.05
CA LEU A 84 5.71 -8.09 -12.84
C LEU A 84 4.97 -8.19 -14.16
N THR A 85 3.87 -8.94 -14.17
CA THR A 85 2.98 -9.08 -15.32
C THR A 85 1.65 -8.42 -15.01
N ILE A 86 1.20 -7.51 -15.88
CA ILE A 86 -0.17 -7.01 -15.86
C ILE A 86 -1.05 -8.06 -16.56
N SER A 87 -1.95 -8.70 -15.82
CA SER A 87 -2.80 -9.78 -16.36
C SER A 87 -4.12 -9.28 -16.91
N ASP A 88 -4.67 -8.20 -16.33
CA ASP A 88 -5.99 -7.69 -16.69
C ASP A 88 -6.20 -6.22 -16.27
N ILE A 89 -7.28 -5.61 -16.75
CA ILE A 89 -7.83 -4.34 -16.25
C ILE A 89 -9.18 -4.64 -15.61
N ARG A 90 -9.26 -4.51 -14.28
CA ARG A 90 -10.47 -4.83 -13.53
C ARG A 90 -11.15 -3.58 -13.00
N ALA A 91 -12.47 -3.61 -13.06
CA ALA A 91 -13.29 -2.63 -12.40
C ALA A 91 -14.04 -3.28 -11.23
N GLU A 92 -13.81 -2.77 -10.03
CA GLU A 92 -14.40 -3.30 -8.80
C GLU A 92 -15.20 -2.22 -8.09
N THR A 93 -16.26 -2.63 -7.39
CA THR A 93 -16.98 -1.73 -6.49
C THR A 93 -16.42 -1.93 -5.09
N ILE A 94 -15.73 -0.91 -4.56
CA ILE A 94 -15.21 -0.94 -3.19
C ILE A 94 -16.35 -0.76 -2.17
N PRO A 95 -16.16 -1.11 -0.88
CA PRO A 95 -17.21 -1.06 0.14
C PRO A 95 -17.94 0.29 0.28
N THR A 96 -17.30 1.39 -0.13
CA THR A 96 -17.91 2.73 -0.18
C THR A 96 -18.95 2.91 -1.30
N GLY A 97 -19.23 1.88 -2.10
CA GLY A 97 -20.11 1.93 -3.28
C GLY A 97 -19.47 2.60 -4.51
N LYS A 98 -18.22 3.05 -4.40
CA LYS A 98 -17.48 3.64 -5.51
C LYS A 98 -16.94 2.54 -6.43
N LYS A 99 -17.03 2.75 -7.73
CA LYS A 99 -16.35 1.91 -8.72
C LYS A 99 -14.92 2.41 -8.91
N VAL A 100 -13.95 1.53 -8.72
CA VAL A 100 -12.53 1.77 -9.00
C VAL A 100 -12.11 0.90 -10.16
N VAL A 101 -11.19 1.39 -10.98
CA VAL A 101 -10.58 0.62 -12.06
C VAL A 101 -9.09 0.55 -11.81
N GLY A 102 -8.53 -0.65 -11.85
CA GLY A 102 -7.13 -0.92 -11.59
C GLY A 102 -6.56 -1.95 -12.56
N PHE A 103 -5.24 -2.03 -12.59
CA PHE A 103 -4.51 -3.06 -13.30
C PHE A 103 -4.30 -4.23 -12.35
N GLU A 104 -4.70 -5.42 -12.77
CA GLU A 104 -4.40 -6.64 -12.04
C GLU A 104 -2.95 -7.04 -12.32
N ILE A 105 -2.18 -7.23 -11.26
CA ILE A 105 -0.81 -7.76 -11.33
C ILE A 105 -0.86 -9.23 -10.97
N GLU A 106 -0.22 -10.05 -11.79
CA GLU A 106 -0.11 -11.48 -11.52
C GLU A 106 0.57 -11.73 -10.17
N LYS A 107 -0.09 -12.55 -9.34
CA LYS A 107 0.44 -12.90 -8.02
C LYS A 107 1.51 -13.98 -8.15
N THR A 108 2.75 -13.57 -8.39
CA THR A 108 3.90 -14.46 -8.40
C THR A 108 4.38 -14.77 -6.98
N ARG A 109 5.08 -15.90 -6.80
CA ARG A 109 5.68 -16.26 -5.50
C ARG A 109 6.70 -15.23 -5.05
N ASP A 110 7.50 -14.71 -5.98
CA ASP A 110 8.55 -13.73 -5.70
C ASP A 110 7.97 -12.39 -5.23
N LEU A 111 6.92 -11.90 -5.91
CA LEU A 111 6.22 -10.69 -5.47
C LEU A 111 5.60 -10.85 -4.08
N GLN A 112 4.99 -12.00 -3.81
CA GLN A 112 4.40 -12.29 -2.50
C GLN A 112 5.49 -12.36 -1.41
N LEU A 113 6.61 -13.04 -1.66
CA LEU A 113 7.73 -13.12 -0.72
C LEU A 113 8.35 -11.75 -0.44
N PHE A 114 8.46 -10.92 -1.47
CA PHE A 114 8.97 -9.56 -1.34
C PHE A 114 8.06 -8.70 -0.46
N HIS A 115 6.74 -8.74 -0.73
CA HIS A 115 5.73 -8.08 0.09
C HIS A 115 5.75 -8.56 1.54
N GLU A 116 5.76 -9.87 1.79
CA GLU A 116 5.84 -10.45 3.13
C GLU A 116 7.11 -10.03 3.87
N THR A 117 8.26 -9.99 3.17
CA THR A 117 9.54 -9.53 3.74
C THR A 117 9.45 -8.09 4.23
N ILE A 118 8.87 -7.19 3.41
CA ILE A 118 8.66 -5.80 3.79
C ILE A 118 7.71 -5.70 4.98
N MET A 119 6.54 -6.34 4.92
CA MET A 119 5.56 -6.30 5.99
C MET A 119 6.13 -6.79 7.32
N ASN A 120 6.86 -7.90 7.31
CA ASN A 120 7.48 -8.46 8.51
C ASN A 120 8.50 -7.50 9.12
N LYS A 121 9.38 -6.91 8.31
CA LYS A 121 10.41 -5.97 8.78
C LYS A 121 9.82 -4.63 9.27
N LEU A 122 8.77 -4.14 8.61
CA LEU A 122 8.13 -2.87 8.95
C LEU A 122 7.08 -2.96 10.05
N SER A 123 6.54 -4.16 10.32
CA SER A 123 5.51 -4.39 11.36
C SER A 123 5.87 -3.79 12.72
N LEU A 124 7.15 -3.83 13.10
CA LEU A 124 7.66 -3.30 14.37
C LEU A 124 7.56 -1.77 14.48
N TYR A 125 7.45 -1.08 13.35
CA TYR A 125 7.34 0.38 13.27
C TYR A 125 5.90 0.84 13.04
N PHE A 126 5.07 -0.03 12.46
CA PHE A 126 3.67 0.27 12.23
C PHE A 126 2.90 0.33 13.54
N THR A 127 2.20 1.45 13.72
CA THR A 127 1.23 1.64 14.79
C THR A 127 -0.15 1.69 14.16
N TYR A 128 -1.03 0.76 14.54
CA TYR A 128 -2.40 0.68 14.02
C TYR A 128 -3.41 1.39 14.92
N ASN A 129 -2.92 2.18 15.89
CA ASN A 129 -3.80 2.95 16.75
C ASN A 129 -4.32 4.18 15.97
N VAL A 130 -5.34 3.94 15.16
CA VAL A 130 -6.11 4.96 14.47
C VAL A 130 -7.25 5.34 15.41
N ALA A 131 -7.13 6.49 16.07
CA ALA A 131 -8.27 7.05 16.77
C ALA A 131 -9.35 7.38 15.72
N GLY A 132 -10.38 6.54 15.61
CA GLY A 132 -11.59 6.83 14.82
C GLY A 132 -11.88 5.98 13.57
N VAL A 133 -11.32 4.77 13.43
CA VAL A 133 -11.79 3.82 12.40
C VAL A 133 -12.45 2.63 13.08
N GLU A 134 -13.77 2.48 12.91
CA GLU A 134 -14.45 1.21 13.16
C GLU A 134 -13.88 0.18 12.19
N ILE A 135 -13.11 -0.78 12.73
CA ILE A 135 -12.60 -1.89 11.94
C ILE A 135 -13.80 -2.78 11.59
N ASP A 136 -14.10 -2.94 10.31
CA ASP A 136 -15.09 -3.92 9.84
C ASP A 136 -14.65 -5.30 10.31
N GLN A 137 -15.43 -5.88 11.23
CA GLN A 137 -15.17 -7.17 11.86
C GLN A 137 -15.01 -8.29 10.82
N ARG A 138 -15.56 -8.15 9.61
CA ARG A 138 -15.37 -9.11 8.51
C ARG A 138 -13.93 -9.16 8.00
N LEU A 139 -13.23 -8.02 7.99
CA LEU A 139 -11.83 -7.95 7.59
C LEU A 139 -10.90 -8.54 8.65
N VAL A 140 -11.24 -8.36 9.94
CA VAL A 140 -10.52 -8.99 11.06
C VAL A 140 -10.63 -10.50 10.98
N ASN A 141 -11.84 -11.02 10.76
CA ASN A 141 -12.07 -12.46 10.68
C ASN A 141 -11.34 -13.08 9.47
N LYS A 142 -11.29 -12.37 8.34
CA LYS A 142 -10.56 -12.82 7.15
C LYS A 142 -9.04 -12.77 7.34
N ALA A 143 -8.51 -11.78 8.05
CA ALA A 143 -7.09 -11.74 8.41
C ALA A 143 -6.69 -12.91 9.34
N GLN A 144 -7.58 -13.31 10.25
CA GLN A 144 -7.39 -14.48 11.11
C GLN A 144 -7.40 -15.80 10.31
N GLU A 145 -8.23 -15.92 9.27
CA GLU A 145 -8.19 -17.08 8.35
C GLU A 145 -6.85 -17.21 7.60
N PHE A 146 -6.13 -16.10 7.39
CA PHE A 146 -4.79 -16.07 6.79
C PHE A 146 -3.64 -16.12 7.82
N GLY A 147 -3.94 -16.35 9.11
CA GLY A 147 -2.93 -16.47 10.16
C GLY A 147 -2.27 -15.15 10.59
N LEU A 148 -2.89 -14.01 10.26
CA LEU A 148 -2.41 -12.69 10.66
C LEU A 148 -3.09 -12.28 11.97
N GLU A 149 -2.39 -12.43 13.11
CA GLU A 149 -2.89 -11.94 14.40
C GLU A 149 -2.75 -10.42 14.50
N CYS A 150 -3.89 -9.72 14.46
CA CYS A 150 -3.95 -8.32 14.90
C CYS A 150 -3.91 -8.29 16.43
N GLN A 151 -2.76 -7.93 17.01
CA GLN A 151 -2.66 -7.73 18.45
C GLN A 151 -3.59 -6.60 18.90
N LYS A 152 -4.57 -6.93 19.76
CA LYS A 152 -5.37 -5.93 20.46
C LYS A 152 -4.46 -5.23 21.47
N GLY A 153 -4.16 -3.95 21.22
CA GLY A 153 -3.48 -3.11 22.20
C GLY A 153 -4.30 -3.04 23.49
N SER A 154 -3.65 -3.34 24.61
CA SER A 154 -4.15 -3.08 25.96
C SER A 154 -4.06 -1.61 26.32
#